data_AF-A0A7C6FGR0-F1
#
_entry.id   AF-A0A7C6FGR0-F1
#
_cell.length_a   1.000
_cell.length_b   1.000
_cell.length_c   1.000
_cell.angle_alpha   90.00
_cell.angle_beta   90.00
_cell.angle_gamma   90.00
#
_symmetry.space_group_name_H-M   'P 1'
#
loop_
_entity.id
_entity.type
_entity.pdbx_description
1 polymer ?
#
loop_
_entity_poly.entity_id
_entity_poly.type
_entity_poly.pdbx_seq_one_letter_code
_entity_poly.pdbx_strand_id
1 'polypeptide(L)'
;MNDIEIAQEIALGNQIVFEDFFNEHKLKVMNLCYGMTHNRDNAEDLVQDIFLEIYSSAKTFQGKSKLSTWLYRIAYNKTINYLRKEKIKNLFVNIDDSKHSLQTDNRADISLEEKEKIETLHKVIDKLPSKQKQAIILFVYDELP
;
A
#
# COMPACT_ATOMS: atom_id res chain seq x y z
N MET A 1 15.82 17.86 6.63
CA MET A 1 16.70 16.81 6.09
C MET A 1 16.30 16.54 4.65
N ASN A 2 17.25 16.21 3.78
CA ASN A 2 16.91 15.69 2.47
C ASN A 2 16.57 14.18 2.55
N ASP A 3 16.00 13.63 1.49
CA ASP A 3 15.56 12.23 1.43
C ASP A 3 16.69 11.22 1.70
N ILE A 4 17.92 11.53 1.31
CA ILE A 4 19.08 10.66 1.52
C ILE A 4 19.47 10.64 3.00
N GLU A 5 19.49 11.81 3.64
CA GLU A 5 19.74 11.96 5.08
C GLU A 5 18.69 11.21 5.90
N ILE A 6 17.40 11.35 5.56
CA ILE A 6 16.30 10.62 6.24
C ILE A 6 16.53 9.11 6.13
N ALA A 7 16.82 8.60 4.93
CA ALA A 7 17.06 7.17 4.73
C ALA A 7 18.30 6.66 5.48
N GLN A 8 19.37 7.46 5.56
CA GLN A 8 20.57 7.13 6.32
C GLN A 8 20.31 7.08 7.83
N GLU A 9 19.61 8.07 8.37
CA GLU A 9 19.22 8.09 9.79
C GLU A 9 18.32 6.89 10.15
N ILE A 10 17.35 6.55 9.30
CA ILE A 10 16.54 5.33 9.46
C ILE A 10 17.44 4.09 9.44
N ALA A 11 18.40 4.00 8.52
CA ALA A 11 19.32 2.87 8.41
C ALA A 11 20.26 2.73 9.63
N LEU A 12 20.57 3.84 10.31
CA LEU A 12 21.32 3.86 11.57
C LEU A 12 20.44 3.53 12.78
N GLY A 13 19.14 3.36 12.59
CA GLY A 13 18.18 3.01 13.63
C GLY A 13 17.69 4.20 14.45
N ASN A 14 17.79 5.43 13.91
CA ASN A 14 17.24 6.62 14.55
C ASN A 14 15.71 6.53 14.61
N GLN A 15 15.19 6.20 15.79
CA GLN A 15 13.77 5.96 16.01
C GLN A 15 12.91 7.22 15.79
N ILE A 16 13.43 8.41 16.13
CA ILE A 16 12.68 9.67 15.99
C ILE A 16 12.45 9.96 14.51
N VAL A 17 13.51 9.87 13.70
CA VAL A 17 13.42 10.12 12.25
C VAL A 17 12.51 9.09 11.58
N PHE A 18 12.59 7.83 12.00
CA PHE A 18 11.70 6.79 11.49
C PHE A 18 10.23 7.02 11.88
N GLU A 19 9.97 7.43 13.13
CA GLU A 19 8.61 7.72 13.61
C GLU A 19 8.00 8.92 12.87
N ASP A 20 8.76 9.97 12.61
CA ASP A 20 8.33 11.12 11.81
C ASP A 20 7.97 10.68 10.39
N PHE A 21 8.86 9.92 9.74
CA PHE A 21 8.64 9.37 8.41
C PHE A 21 7.41 8.45 8.35
N PHE A 22 7.24 7.60 9.37
CA PHE A 22 6.09 6.72 9.51
C PHE A 22 4.80 7.53 9.62
N ASN A 23 4.75 8.51 10.53
CA ASN A 23 3.56 9.32 10.78
C ASN A 23 3.15 10.15 9.56
N GLU A 24 4.12 10.65 8.79
CA GLU A 24 3.88 11.40 7.56
C GLU A 24 3.22 10.54 6.47
N HIS A 25 3.62 9.27 6.34
CA HIS A 25 3.24 8.44 5.20
C HIS A 25 2.22 7.33 5.50
N LYS A 26 2.02 6.94 6.77
CA LYS A 26 1.18 5.79 7.15
C LYS A 26 -0.22 5.84 6.55
N LEU A 27 -0.88 7.00 6.56
CA LEU A 27 -2.24 7.13 6.07
C LEU A 27 -2.33 6.89 4.56
N LYS A 28 -1.34 7.39 3.80
CA LYS A 28 -1.32 7.22 2.35
C LYS A 28 -0.99 5.77 1.96
N VAL A 29 -0.06 5.13 2.66
CA VAL A 29 0.25 3.70 2.49
C VAL A 29 -0.95 2.84 2.86
N MET A 30 -1.66 3.18 3.94
CA MET A 30 -2.90 2.51 4.36
C MET A 30 -3.97 2.61 3.28
N ASN A 31 -4.22 3.81 2.73
CA ASN A 31 -5.19 4.00 1.66
C ASN A 31 -4.85 3.19 0.40
N LEU A 32 -3.56 3.11 0.04
CA LEU A 32 -3.11 2.28 -1.08
C LEU A 32 -3.39 0.79 -0.81
N CYS A 33 -2.98 0.28 0.35
CA CYS A 33 -3.17 -1.13 0.71
C CYS A 33 -4.66 -1.47 0.78
N TYR A 34 -5.46 -0.62 1.40
CA TYR A 34 -6.91 -0.78 1.52
C TYR A 34 -7.60 -0.73 0.15
N GLY A 35 -7.24 0.23 -0.71
CA GLY A 35 -7.80 0.35 -2.06
C GLY A 35 -7.55 -0.88 -2.96
N MET A 36 -6.52 -1.67 -2.65
CA MET A 36 -6.19 -2.89 -3.39
C MET A 36 -6.73 -4.15 -2.72
N THR A 37 -6.71 -4.23 -1.39
CA THR A 37 -7.13 -5.42 -0.63
C THR A 37 -8.61 -5.44 -0.32
N HIS A 38 -9.27 -4.28 -0.27
CA HIS A 38 -10.66 -4.10 0.16
C HIS A 38 -10.96 -4.71 1.55
N ASN A 39 -9.92 -4.88 2.38
CA ASN A 39 -10.03 -5.43 3.72
C ASN A 39 -9.10 -4.62 4.63
N ARG A 40 -9.67 -4.06 5.71
CA ARG A 40 -8.94 -3.16 6.60
C ARG A 40 -7.84 -3.88 7.37
N ASP A 41 -8.13 -5.03 7.97
CA ASP A 41 -7.18 -5.79 8.78
C ASP A 41 -5.95 -6.20 7.95
N ASN A 42 -6.19 -6.72 6.74
CA ASN A 42 -5.13 -7.07 5.79
C ASN A 42 -4.31 -5.85 5.37
N ALA A 43 -4.95 -4.67 5.22
CA ALA A 43 -4.27 -3.45 4.89
C ALA A 43 -3.41 -2.93 6.07
N GLU A 44 -3.90 -3.02 7.31
CA GLU A 44 -3.15 -2.65 8.51
C GLU A 44 -1.92 -3.56 8.70
N ASP A 45 -2.07 -4.86 8.49
CA ASP A 45 -0.97 -5.83 8.52
C ASP A 45 0.08 -5.52 7.44
N LEU A 46 -0.38 -5.24 6.21
CA LEU A 46 0.51 -4.85 5.11
C LEU A 46 1.28 -3.57 5.41
N VAL A 47 0.62 -2.56 5.98
CA VAL A 47 1.28 -1.30 6.37
C VAL A 47 2.44 -1.59 7.32
N GLN A 48 2.21 -2.38 8.37
CA GLN A 48 3.27 -2.76 9.32
C GLN A 48 4.43 -3.44 8.60
N ASP A 49 4.12 -4.44 7.79
CA ASP A 49 5.07 -5.19 6.98
C ASP A 49 5.90 -4.29 6.04
N ILE A 50 5.26 -3.32 5.40
CA ILE A 50 5.90 -2.36 4.49
C ILE A 50 6.89 -1.50 5.26
N PHE A 51 6.48 -0.93 6.40
CA PHE A 51 7.36 -0.05 7.18
C PHE A 51 8.52 -0.81 7.84
N LEU A 52 8.33 -2.08 8.22
CA LEU A 52 9.44 -2.95 8.64
C LEU A 52 10.44 -3.20 7.49
N GLU A 53 9.93 -3.41 6.28
CA GLU A 53 10.77 -3.57 5.09
C GLU A 53 11.55 -2.28 4.79
N ILE A 54 10.91 -1.12 4.89
CA ILE A 54 11.57 0.19 4.76
C ILE A 54 12.69 0.34 5.77
N TYR A 55 12.42 0.08 7.05
CA TYR A 55 13.43 0.16 8.10
C TYR A 55 14.65 -0.74 7.79
N SER A 56 14.41 -1.98 7.37
CA SER A 56 15.48 -2.94 7.05
C SER A 56 16.26 -2.61 5.77
N SER A 57 15.61 -1.95 4.81
CA SER A 57 16.16 -1.70 3.47
C SER A 57 16.56 -0.24 3.23
N ALA A 58 16.39 0.66 4.20
CA ALA A 58 16.68 2.08 4.07
C ALA A 58 18.11 2.36 3.58
N LYS A 59 19.10 1.56 4.01
CA LYS A 59 20.50 1.64 3.55
C LYS A 59 20.69 1.43 2.04
N THR A 60 19.70 0.86 1.36
CA THR A 60 19.73 0.58 -0.09
C THR A 60 19.17 1.72 -0.93
N PHE A 61 18.60 2.75 -0.29
CA PHE A 61 18.09 3.92 -0.97
C PHE A 61 19.25 4.75 -1.57
N GLN A 62 19.19 4.99 -2.87
CA GLN A 62 20.27 5.65 -3.64
C GLN A 62 19.94 7.10 -4.05
N GLY A 63 18.82 7.67 -3.59
CA GLY A 63 18.41 9.03 -3.96
C GLY A 63 18.04 9.21 -5.45
N LYS A 64 17.78 8.12 -6.18
CA LYS A 64 17.40 8.15 -7.61
C LYS A 64 15.94 8.57 -7.86
N SER A 65 15.16 8.69 -6.79
CA SER A 65 13.79 9.19 -6.75
C SER A 65 13.57 9.85 -5.39
N LYS A 66 12.41 10.50 -5.19
CA LYS A 66 11.95 10.84 -3.84
C LYS A 66 11.89 9.59 -2.95
N LEU A 67 12.13 9.73 -1.66
CA LEU A 67 12.02 8.65 -0.67
C LEU A 67 10.57 8.14 -0.58
N SER A 68 9.61 9.05 -0.64
CA SER A 68 8.17 8.73 -0.73
C SER A 68 7.86 7.85 -1.94
N THR A 69 8.38 8.18 -3.12
CA THR A 69 8.24 7.37 -4.34
C THR A 69 8.82 5.96 -4.17
N TRP A 70 9.98 5.85 -3.52
CA TRP A 70 10.58 4.54 -3.22
C TRP A 70 9.72 3.72 -2.26
N LEU A 71 9.15 4.36 -1.21
CA LEU A 71 8.19 3.76 -0.29
C LEU A 71 6.95 3.23 -1.02
N TYR A 72 6.31 4.03 -1.88
CA TYR A 72 5.12 3.59 -2.61
C TYR A 72 5.39 2.42 -3.55
N ARG A 73 6.59 2.38 -4.15
CA ARG A 73 6.97 1.24 -4.99
C ARG A 73 7.05 -0.05 -4.18
N ILE A 74 7.63 0.01 -2.98
CA ILE A 74 7.67 -1.13 -2.05
C ILE A 74 6.26 -1.52 -1.63
N ALA A 75 5.45 -0.54 -1.20
CA ALA A 75 4.07 -0.75 -0.77
C ALA A 75 3.21 -1.44 -1.84
N TYR A 76 3.25 -0.94 -3.07
CA TYR A 76 2.52 -1.50 -4.20
C TYR A 76 2.97 -2.93 -4.50
N ASN A 77 4.28 -3.16 -4.60
CA ASN A 77 4.82 -4.49 -4.91
C ASN A 77 4.44 -5.51 -3.83
N LYS A 78 4.52 -5.12 -2.55
CA LYS A 78 4.18 -5.99 -1.42
C LYS A 78 2.69 -6.33 -1.42
N THR A 79 1.83 -5.34 -1.67
CA THR A 79 0.38 -5.53 -1.79
C THR A 79 0.01 -6.42 -2.98
N ILE A 80 0.63 -6.24 -4.15
CA ILE A 80 0.44 -7.14 -5.29
C ILE A 80 0.87 -8.57 -4.96
N ASN A 81 2.01 -8.74 -4.29
CA ASN A 81 2.48 -10.07 -3.90
C ASN A 81 1.54 -10.75 -2.90
N TYR A 82 1.01 -9.99 -1.95
CA TYR A 82 -0.03 -10.45 -1.03
C TYR A 82 -1.27 -10.92 -1.79
N LEU A 83 -1.83 -10.10 -2.68
CA LEU A 83 -3.01 -10.45 -3.48
C LEU A 83 -2.79 -11.67 -4.37
N ARG A 84 -1.58 -11.85 -4.92
CA ARG A 84 -1.23 -13.06 -5.68
C ARG A 84 -1.25 -14.30 -4.80
N LYS A 85 -0.70 -14.23 -3.59
CA LYS A 85 -0.71 -15.33 -2.62
C LYS A 85 -2.13 -15.66 -2.15
N GLU A 86 -2.93 -14.64 -1.84
CA GLU A 86 -4.34 -14.81 -1.46
C GLU A 86 -5.15 -15.45 -2.59
N LYS A 87 -4.96 -15.04 -3.85
CA LYS A 87 -5.61 -15.69 -5.00
C LYS A 87 -5.23 -17.18 -5.11
N ILE A 88 -3.96 -17.51 -4.91
CA ILE A 88 -3.48 -18.90 -4.92
C ILE A 88 -4.10 -19.69 -3.76
N LYS A 89 -4.09 -19.14 -2.54
CA LYS A 89 -4.72 -19.73 -1.36
C LYS A 89 -6.20 -19.99 -1.60
N ASN A 90 -6.92 -19.02 -2.15
CA ASN A 90 -8.34 -19.18 -2.50
C ASN A 90 -8.56 -20.24 -3.58
N LEU A 91 -7.66 -20.40 -4.56
CA LEU A 91 -7.75 -21.50 -5.53
C LEU A 91 -7.60 -22.87 -4.87
N PHE A 92 -6.73 -23.00 -3.87
CA PHE A 92 -6.57 -24.25 -3.11
C PHE A 92 -7.70 -24.51 -2.11
N VAL A 93 -8.25 -23.45 -1.49
CA VAL A 93 -9.41 -23.54 -0.58
C VAL A 93 -10.72 -23.83 -1.32
N ASN A 94 -10.90 -23.31 -2.54
CA ASN A 94 -12.08 -23.60 -3.38
C ASN A 94 -12.14 -25.05 -3.91
N ILE A 95 -11.09 -25.86 -3.71
CA ILE A 95 -11.14 -27.30 -3.99
C ILE A 95 -11.86 -28.05 -2.85
N ASP A 96 -11.97 -27.46 -1.65
CA ASP A 96 -12.51 -28.12 -0.46
C ASP A 96 -13.74 -27.43 0.14
N ASP A 97 -13.97 -26.12 -0.09
CA ASP A 97 -15.24 -25.52 0.35
C ASP A 97 -15.63 -24.26 -0.44
N SER A 98 -16.84 -24.33 -0.98
CA SER A 98 -17.48 -23.25 -1.74
C SER A 98 -18.23 -22.33 -0.78
N LYS A 99 -17.55 -21.32 -0.22
CA LYS A 99 -18.12 -20.05 0.29
C LYS A 99 -17.04 -19.26 1.03
N HIS A 100 -16.59 -18.15 0.45
CA HIS A 100 -16.34 -16.92 1.21
C HIS A 100 -16.32 -15.72 0.26
N SER A 101 -17.49 -15.09 0.15
CA SER A 101 -17.69 -13.81 -0.50
C SER A 101 -17.23 -12.67 0.43
N LEU A 102 -16.42 -11.78 -0.14
CA LEU A 102 -16.29 -10.33 0.11
C LEU A 102 -16.97 -9.83 1.41
N GLN A 103 -16.19 -9.70 2.48
CA GLN A 103 -16.62 -8.96 3.67
C GLN A 103 -16.37 -7.46 3.43
N THR A 104 -17.43 -6.74 3.09
CA THR A 104 -17.45 -5.28 3.02
C THR A 104 -17.79 -4.75 4.42
N ASP A 105 -16.79 -4.44 5.23
CA ASP A 105 -17.03 -3.83 6.54
C ASP A 105 -17.22 -2.31 6.41
N ASN A 106 -18.48 -1.93 6.58
CA ASN A 106 -18.98 -0.58 6.76
C ASN A 106 -18.57 -0.04 8.14
N ARG A 107 -17.89 1.12 8.20
CA ARG A 107 -18.31 2.31 8.99
C ARG A 107 -17.28 3.46 9.03
N ALA A 108 -17.66 4.57 8.41
CA ALA A 108 -17.55 5.98 8.82
C ALA A 108 -18.32 6.80 7.76
N ASP A 109 -18.93 7.93 8.13
CA ASP A 109 -19.80 8.78 7.28
C ASP A 109 -19.17 9.17 5.94
N ILE A 110 -19.37 8.33 4.94
CA ILE A 110 -19.14 8.62 3.53
C ILE A 110 -20.52 8.48 2.90
N SER A 111 -21.00 9.52 2.23
CA SER A 111 -22.32 9.50 1.60
C SER A 111 -22.42 8.24 0.71
N LEU A 112 -23.61 7.65 0.62
CA LEU A 112 -23.82 6.44 -0.19
C LEU A 112 -23.26 6.62 -1.62
N GLU A 113 -23.40 7.83 -2.14
CA GLU A 113 -22.88 8.25 -3.45
C GLU A 113 -21.35 8.23 -3.54
N GLU A 114 -20.62 8.64 -2.50
CA GLU A 114 -19.16 8.59 -2.49
C GLU A 114 -18.65 7.15 -2.38
N LYS A 115 -19.34 6.28 -1.64
CA LYS A 115 -19.00 4.85 -1.60
C LYS A 115 -19.17 4.22 -2.98
N GLU A 116 -20.27 4.50 -3.67
CA GLU A 116 -20.50 3.99 -5.03
C GLU A 116 -19.45 4.51 -6.03
N LYS A 117 -19.04 5.79 -5.90
CA LYS A 117 -17.98 6.37 -6.73
C LYS A 117 -16.62 5.72 -6.46
N ILE A 118 -16.26 5.53 -5.18
CA ILE A 118 -15.00 4.88 -4.78
C ILE A 118 -14.97 3.42 -5.23
N GLU A 119 -16.06 2.68 -5.06
CA GLU A 119 -16.15 1.30 -5.54
C GLU A 119 -16.06 1.21 -7.07
N THR A 120 -16.73 2.10 -7.78
CA THR A 120 -16.67 2.13 -9.25
C THR A 120 -15.26 2.47 -9.72
N LEU A 121 -14.59 3.42 -9.05
CA LEU A 121 -13.20 3.77 -9.30
C LEU A 121 -12.27 2.59 -9.05
N HIS A 122 -12.40 1.90 -7.91
CA HIS A 122 -11.61 0.71 -7.61
C HIS A 122 -11.83 -0.40 -8.64
N LYS A 123 -13.07 -0.64 -9.08
CA LYS A 123 -13.39 -1.62 -10.14
C LYS A 123 -12.76 -1.27 -11.49
N VAL A 124 -12.68 0.02 -11.84
CA VAL A 124 -12.02 0.48 -13.09
C VAL A 124 -10.51 0.36 -12.97
N ILE A 125 -9.94 0.81 -11.86
CA ILE A 125 -8.52 0.61 -11.55
C ILE A 125 -8.21 -0.87 -11.61
N ASP A 126 -9.11 -1.75 -11.16
CA ASP A 126 -8.85 -3.17 -11.12
C ASP A 126 -8.73 -3.85 -12.48
N LYS A 127 -9.42 -3.32 -13.48
CA LYS A 127 -9.36 -3.77 -14.87
C LYS A 127 -8.09 -3.36 -15.59
N LEU A 128 -7.30 -2.42 -15.05
CA LEU A 128 -6.07 -1.97 -15.67
C LEU A 128 -4.95 -3.03 -15.55
N PRO A 129 -4.11 -3.20 -16.58
CA PRO A 129 -2.86 -3.95 -16.47
C PRO A 129 -1.99 -3.46 -15.31
N SER A 130 -1.35 -4.39 -14.60
CA SER A 130 -0.55 -4.13 -13.39
C SER A 130 0.55 -3.05 -13.55
N LYS A 131 1.15 -2.93 -14.75
CA LYS A 131 2.14 -1.88 -15.04
C LYS A 131 1.50 -0.49 -15.16
N GLN A 132 0.28 -0.39 -15.69
CA GLN A 132 -0.43 0.88 -15.83
C GLN A 132 -0.98 1.36 -14.49
N LYS A 133 -1.50 0.45 -13.65
CA LYS A 133 -1.89 0.78 -12.27
C LYS A 133 -0.71 1.38 -11.50
N GLN A 134 0.46 0.75 -11.58
CA GLN A 134 1.66 1.24 -10.91
C GLN A 134 2.08 2.63 -11.39
N ALA A 135 2.03 2.87 -12.70
CA ALA A 135 2.35 4.18 -13.27
C ALA A 135 1.37 5.26 -12.82
N ILE A 136 0.06 4.97 -12.79
CA ILE A 136 -0.97 5.93 -12.34
C ILE A 136 -0.83 6.21 -10.85
N ILE A 137 -0.66 5.17 -10.03
CA ILE A 137 -0.42 5.32 -8.59
C ILE A 137 0.80 6.20 -8.39
N LEU A 138 1.91 5.87 -9.04
CA LEU A 138 3.14 6.64 -8.91
C LEU A 138 2.96 8.09 -9.39
N PHE A 139 2.33 8.31 -10.55
CA PHE A 139 2.08 9.64 -11.12
C PHE A 139 1.23 10.51 -10.20
N VAL A 140 0.10 9.98 -9.69
CA VAL A 140 -0.77 10.70 -8.75
C VAL A 140 -0.02 11.09 -7.48
N TYR A 141 0.94 10.29 -7.03
CA TYR A 141 1.72 10.57 -5.83
C TYR A 141 2.98 11.42 -6.07
N ASP A 142 3.56 11.40 -7.27
CA ASP A 142 4.74 12.21 -7.63
C ASP A 142 4.35 13.66 -7.97
N GLU A 143 3.13 13.88 -8.48
CA GLU A 143 2.55 15.21 -8.78
C GLU A 143 1.96 15.96 -7.58
N LEU A 144 1.85 15.33 -6.40
CA LEU A 144 1.49 16.05 -5.19
C LEU A 144 2.72 16.82 -4.68
N PRO A 145 2.66 18.17 -4.62
CA PRO A 145 3.78 19.02 -4.23
C PRO A 145 4.29 18.71 -2.81
#